data_AF-A0A8J6UVT8-F1
#
_entry.id   AF-A0A8J6UVT8-F1
#
_cell.length_a   1.000
_cell.length_b   1.000
_cell.length_c   1.000
_cell.angle_alpha   90.00
_cell.angle_beta   90.00
_cell.angle_gamma   90.00
#
_symmetry.space_group_name_H-M   'P 1'
#
loop_
_entity.id
_entity.type
_entity.pdbx_description
1 polymer ?
#
loop_
_entity_poly.entity_id
_entity_poly.type
_entity_poly.pdbx_seq_one_letter_code
_entity_poly.pdbx_strand_id
1 'polypeptide(L)' 'MRDLVTNDLPRKDERISVPFDAETYERLEQMANQEERPIARQVTLLVKAAFELIDEQGFRLVEGKLRKISFEELETKDS' A
#
# COMPACT_ATOMS: atom_id res chain seq x y z
N MET A 1 7.60 25.13 -31.30
CA MET A 1 7.48 25.53 -29.89
C MET A 1 7.00 24.30 -29.12
N ARG A 2 7.79 23.79 -28.18
CA ARG A 2 7.34 22.69 -27.30
C ARG A 2 6.76 23.36 -26.05
N ASP A 3 5.46 23.20 -25.86
CA ASP A 3 4.80 23.67 -24.65
C ASP A 3 5.40 22.92 -23.45
N LEU A 4 6.11 23.67 -22.62
CA LEU A 4 6.48 23.27 -21.28
C LEU A 4 5.16 23.18 -20.51
N VAL A 5 4.62 21.97 -20.37
CA VAL A 5 3.62 21.68 -19.35
C VAL A 5 4.32 21.87 -18.01
N THR A 6 4.31 23.09 -17.50
CA THR A 6 4.56 23.38 -16.10
C THR A 6 3.40 22.75 -15.35
N ASN A 7 3.59 21.48 -14.97
CA ASN A 7 2.79 20.83 -13.97
C ASN A 7 3.02 21.60 -12.66
N ASP A 8 2.31 22.71 -12.49
CA ASP A 8 1.99 23.30 -11.19
C ASP A 8 1.02 22.34 -10.49
N LEU A 9 1.52 21.13 -10.22
CA LEU A 9 0.89 20.23 -9.28
C LEU A 9 0.99 20.95 -7.92
N PRO A 10 -0.14 21.27 -7.25
CA PRO A 10 -0.08 21.76 -5.89
C PRO A 10 0.79 20.79 -5.09
N ARG A 11 1.76 21.30 -4.32
CA ARG A 11 2.55 20.47 -3.40
C ARG A 11 1.56 19.71 -2.51
N LYS A 12 1.33 18.45 -2.85
CA LYS A 12 0.30 17.58 -2.30
C LYS A 12 0.79 16.91 -1.01
N ASP A 13 1.72 17.51 -0.28
CA ASP A 13 2.40 16.79 0.79
C ASP A 13 1.79 17.14 2.14
N GLU A 14 0.52 16.78 2.31
CA GLU A 14 0.04 16.47 3.66
C GLU A 14 0.85 15.25 4.12
N ARG A 15 1.79 15.48 5.03
CA ARG A 15 2.64 14.42 5.57
C ARG A 15 1.76 13.52 6.46
N ILE A 16 1.24 12.46 5.87
CA ILE A 16 0.53 11.43 6.61
C ILE A 16 1.56 10.63 7.41
N SER A 17 1.49 10.73 8.74
CA SER A 17 2.26 9.89 9.65
C SER A 17 1.34 8.79 10.17
N VAL A 18 1.72 7.54 9.93
CA VAL A 18 1.03 6.36 10.46
C VAL A 18 1.96 5.72 11.49
N PRO A 19 1.57 5.65 12.77
CA PRO A 19 2.37 4.96 13.77
C PRO A 19 2.32 3.45 13.51
N PHE A 20 3.49 2.81 13.53
CA PHE A 20 3.59 1.37 13.54
C PHE A 20 3.73 0.89 14.99
N ASP A 21 3.16 -0.28 15.30
CA ASP A 21 3.54 -1.00 16.50
C ASP A 21 4.97 -1.55 16.36
N ALA A 22 5.54 -1.96 17.50
CA ALA A 22 6.93 -2.43 17.55
C ALA A 22 7.17 -3.68 16.69
N GLU A 23 6.21 -4.62 16.67
CA GLU A 23 6.30 -5.86 15.88
C GLU A 23 6.34 -5.56 14.37
N THR A 24 5.48 -4.66 13.90
CA THR A 24 5.41 -4.25 12.50
C THR A 24 6.68 -3.51 12.09
N TYR A 25 7.18 -2.60 12.94
CA TYR A 25 8.41 -1.89 12.67
C TYR A 25 9.62 -2.83 12.56
N GLU A 26 9.76 -3.78 13.50
CA GLU A 26 10.84 -4.76 13.49
C GLU A 26 10.81 -5.63 12.22
N ARG A 27 9.62 -6.10 11.81
CA ARG A 27 9.46 -6.83 10.54
C ARG A 27 9.86 -5.99 9.33
N LEU A 28 9.44 -4.73 9.28
CA LEU A 28 9.81 -3.83 8.19
C LEU A 28 11.32 -3.59 8.12
N GLU A 29 11.98 -3.42 9.27
CA GLU A 29 13.42 -3.25 9.37
C GLU A 29 14.17 -4.51 8.90
N GLN A 30 13.73 -5.70 9.33
CA GLN A 30 14.30 -6.98 8.88
C GLN A 30 14.20 -7.14 7.35
N MET A 31 13.02 -6.89 6.77
CA MET A 31 12.82 -6.97 5.31
C MET A 31 13.68 -5.95 4.57
N ALA A 32 13.76 -4.71 5.07
CA ALA A 32 14.55 -3.65 4.46
C ALA A 32 16.06 -3.97 4.49
N ASN A 33 16.55 -4.57 5.58
CA ASN A 33 17.93 -5.01 5.73
C ASN A 33 18.29 -6.18 4.81
N GLN A 34 17.43 -7.19 4.70
CA GLN A 34 17.63 -8.33 3.79
C GLN A 34 17.75 -7.90 2.33
N GLU A 35 17.01 -6.85 1.97
CA GLU A 35 16.90 -6.33 0.62
C GLU A 35 17.78 -5.09 0.36
N GLU A 36 18.72 -4.82 1.27
CA GLU A 36 19.71 -3.73 1.26
C GLU A 36 19.12 -2.36 0.88
N ARG A 37 18.02 -1.96 1.52
CA ARG A 37 17.30 -0.72 1.18
C ARG A 37 16.77 0.05 2.39
N PRO A 38 16.48 1.35 2.22
CA PRO A 38 15.83 2.13 3.28
C PRO A 38 14.42 1.62 3.61
N ILE A 39 14.06 1.64 4.90
CA ILE A 39 12.73 1.23 5.40
C ILE A 39 11.60 1.95 4.66
N ALA A 40 11.72 3.27 4.45
CA ALA A 40 10.70 4.05 3.73
C ALA A 40 10.47 3.55 2.29
N ARG A 41 11.54 3.10 1.61
CA ARG A 41 11.43 2.51 0.27
C ARG A 41 10.73 1.15 0.34
N GLN A 42 11.03 0.34 1.35
CA GLN A 42 10.38 -0.95 1.54
C GLN A 42 8.87 -0.79 1.81
N VAL A 43 8.49 0.14 2.68
CA VAL A 43 7.07 0.47 2.94
C VAL A 43 6.36 0.90 1.65
N THR A 44 6.99 1.78 0.86
CA THR A 44 6.41 2.24 -0.41
C THR A 44 6.16 1.09 -1.39
N LEU A 45 7.08 0.12 -1.47
CA LEU A 45 6.92 -1.05 -2.34
C LEU A 45 5.80 -1.97 -1.87
N LEU A 46 5.70 -2.21 -0.56
CA LEU A 46 4.62 -3.02 0.01
C LEU A 46 3.24 -2.38 -0.21
N VAL A 47 3.13 -1.06 -0.09
CA VAL A 47 1.89 -0.33 -0.38
C VAL A 47 1.51 -0.47 -1.86
N LYS A 48 2.47 -0.34 -2.79
CA LYS A 48 2.22 -0.54 -4.22
C LYS A 48 1.73 -1.96 -4.53
N ALA A 49 2.42 -2.98 -3.98
CA ALA A 49 2.02 -4.37 -4.15
C ALA A 49 0.61 -4.63 -3.57
N ALA A 50 0.27 -4.02 -2.44
CA ALA A 50 -1.07 -4.14 -1.88
C ALA A 50 -2.16 -3.56 -2.80
N PHE A 51 -1.90 -2.43 -3.47
CA PHE A 51 -2.83 -1.88 -4.46
C PHE A 51 -2.98 -2.79 -5.68
N GLU A 52 -1.88 -3.35 -6.20
CA GLU A 52 -1.92 -4.31 -7.31
C GLU A 52 -2.76 -5.55 -6.96
N LEU A 53 -2.62 -6.06 -5.73
CA LEU A 53 -3.44 -7.19 -5.25
C LEU A 53 -4.94 -6.84 -5.17
N ILE A 54 -5.27 -5.61 -4.77
CA ILE A 54 -6.66 -5.14 -4.69
C ILE A 54 -7.26 -5.00 -6.10
N ASP A 55 -6.52 -4.38 -7.01
CA ASP A 55 -7.01 -4.03 -8.34
C ASP A 55 -7.09 -5.25 -9.27
N GLU A 56 -6.10 -6.15 -9.19
CA GLU A 56 -5.93 -7.21 -10.19
C GLU A 56 -6.25 -8.62 -9.66
N GLN A 57 -6.21 -8.83 -8.35
CA GLN A 57 -6.24 -10.19 -7.77
C GLN A 57 -7.40 -10.46 -6.82
N GLY A 58 -8.40 -9.57 -6.78
CA GLY A 58 -9.63 -9.76 -6.01
C GLY A 58 -9.41 -9.71 -4.50
N PHE A 59 -8.36 -9.00 -4.04
CA PHE A 59 -8.18 -8.73 -2.61
C PHE A 59 -8.99 -7.52 -2.17
N ARG A 60 -9.39 -7.49 -0.91
CA ARG A 60 -9.96 -6.30 -0.26
C ARG A 60 -9.41 -6.14 1.16
N LEU A 61 -9.43 -4.90 1.64
CA LEU A 61 -9.21 -4.59 3.05
C LEU A 61 -10.48 -4.92 3.84
N VAL A 62 -10.38 -5.90 4.73
CA VAL A 62 -11.44 -6.31 5.67
C VAL A 62 -10.87 -6.21 7.07
N GLU A 63 -11.42 -5.32 7.90
CA GLU A 63 -10.98 -5.09 9.29
C GLU A 63 -9.48 -4.76 9.39
N GLY A 64 -8.97 -3.94 8.46
CA GLY A 64 -7.56 -3.54 8.43
C GLY A 64 -6.59 -4.63 7.91
N LYS A 65 -7.10 -5.77 7.44
CA LYS A 65 -6.29 -6.86 6.87
C LYS A 65 -6.61 -7.05 5.39
N LEU A 66 -5.58 -7.21 4.57
CA LEU A 66 -5.74 -7.54 3.16
C LEU A 66 -6.12 -9.01 3.03
N ARG A 67 -7.32 -9.30 2.53
CA ARG A 67 -7.86 -10.66 2.36
C ARG A 67 -8.25 -10.91 0.91
N LYS A 68 -7.99 -12.12 0.42
CA LYS A 68 -8.48 -12.57 -0.89
C LYS A 68 -9.96 -12.93 -0.77
N ILE A 69 -10.80 -12.39 -1.63
CA ILE A 69 -12.23 -12.72 -1.67
C ILE A 69 -12.45 -13.71 -2.81
N SER A 70 -13.06 -14.87 -2.51
CA SER A 70 -13.61 -15.75 -3.53
C SER A 70 -15.04 -15.31 -3.89
N PHE A 71 -15.48 -15.58 -5.12
CA PHE A 71 -16.83 -15.20 -5.58
C PHE A 71 -17.96 -15.74 -4.66
N GLU A 72 -17.75 -16.85 -3.95
CA GLU A 72 -18.70 -17.44 -3.00
C GLU A 72 -18.93 -16.55 -1.75
N GLU A 73 -17.98 -15.70 -1.37
CA GLU A 73 -18.11 -14.81 -0.21
C GLU A 73 -18.87 -13.50 -0.51
N LEU A 74 -19.08 -13.17 -1.79
CA LEU A 74 -19.82 -11.97 -2.20
C LEU A 74 -21.34 -12.15 -2.11
N GLU A 75 -21.86 -13.36 -2.32
CA GLU A 75 -23.31 -13.63 -2.30
C GLU A 75 -23.89 -13.70 -0.88
N THR A 76 -23.07 -13.90 0.15
CA THR A 76 -23.53 -14.09 1.54
C THR A 76 -23.65 -12.79 2.35
N LYS A 77 -23.21 -11.65 1.82
CA LYS A 77 -23.30 -10.35 2.51
C LYS A 77 -24.46 -9.45 2.06
N ASP A 78 -25.13 -9.82 0.97
CA ASP A 78 -26.27 -9.07 0.41
C ASP A 78 -27.63 -9.80 0.60
N SER A 79 -27.69 -10.87 1.43
CA SER A 79 -28.93 -11.59 1.79
C SER A 79 -29.36 -11.36 3.24
#